data_AF-A0A971EDK5-F1
#
_entry.id   AF-A0A971EDK5-F1
#
_cell.length_a   1.000
_cell.length_b   1.000
_cell.length_c   1.000
_cell.angle_alpha   90.00
_cell.angle_beta   90.00
_cell.angle_gamma   90.00
#
_symmetry.space_group_name_H-M   'P 1'
#
loop_
_entity.id
_entity.type
_entity.pdbx_description
1 polymer ?
#
loop_
_entity_poly.entity_id
_entity_poly.type
_entity_poly.pdbx_seq_one_letter_code
_entity_poly.pdbx_strand_id
1 'polypeptide(L)' 'MEPVKFEQALKRLEELVSQLEDGELELEEALRLFEEGVRLSRYCQQELKAADGKVQKLVQTLEGDLELVDCEELLEG' A
#
# COMPACT_ATOMS: atom_id res chain seq x y z
N MET A 1 19.79 3.57 -7.70
CA MET A 1 18.36 3.92 -7.70
C MET A 1 17.97 4.02 -6.25
N GLU A 2 17.58 5.20 -5.76
CA GLU A 2 17.09 5.33 -4.38
C GLU A 2 15.76 4.57 -4.26
N PRO A 3 15.51 3.86 -3.15
CA PRO A 3 14.22 3.22 -2.92
C PRO A 3 13.15 4.30 -2.91
N VAL A 4 12.07 4.10 -3.68
CA VAL A 4 10.89 4.97 -3.64
C VAL A 4 10.42 5.01 -2.19
N LYS A 5 10.17 6.19 -1.62
CA LYS A 5 9.63 6.29 -0.26
C LYS A 5 8.13 5.99 -0.28
N PHE A 6 7.59 5.43 0.80
CA PHE A 6 6.16 5.18 0.96
C PHE A 6 5.28 6.37 0.53
N GLU A 7 5.56 7.56 1.07
CA GLU A 7 4.81 8.79 0.75
C GLU A 7 4.83 9.15 -0.75
N GLN A 8 5.94 8.87 -1.43
CA GLN A 8 6.07 9.14 -2.86
C GLN A 8 5.28 8.11 -3.68
N ALA A 9 5.31 6.84 -3.28
CA ALA A 9 4.54 5.78 -3.93
C ALA A 9 3.04 6.00 -3.75
N LEU A 10 2.60 6.39 -2.55
CA LEU A 10 1.21 6.70 -2.24
C LEU A 10 0.72 7.90 -3.07
N LYS A 11 1.48 9.00 -3.08
CA LYS A 11 1.14 10.17 -3.89
C LYS A 11 1.03 9.83 -5.37
N ARG A 12 1.97 9.04 -5.90
CA ARG A 12 1.93 8.60 -7.31
C ARG A 12 0.69 7.75 -7.58
N LEU A 13 0.32 6.86 -6.66
CA LEU A 13 -0.89 6.05 -6.79
C LEU A 13 -2.15 6.91 -6.86
N GLU A 14 -2.27 7.94 -6.02
CA GLU A 14 -3.37 8.91 -6.06
C GLU A 14 -3.44 9.65 -7.40
N GLU A 15 -2.28 10.10 -7.92
CA GLU A 15 -2.20 10.74 -9.23
C GLU A 15 -2.64 9.80 -10.37
N LEU A 16 -2.30 8.50 -10.30
CA LEU A 16 -2.73 7.52 -11.29
C LEU A 16 -4.23 7.27 -11.24
N VAL A 17 -4.81 7.19 -10.04
CA VAL A 17 -6.26 7.03 -9.86
C VAL A 17 -6.99 8.23 -10.46
N SER A 18 -6.55 9.45 -10.16
CA SER A 18 -7.13 10.67 -10.75
C SER A 18 -7.09 10.64 -12.28
N GLN A 19 -5.96 10.26 -12.88
CA GLN A 19 -5.83 10.18 -14.34
C GLN A 19 -6.73 9.11 -14.96
N LEU A 20 -6.91 7.97 -14.29
CA LEU A 20 -7.81 6.91 -14.74
C LEU A 20 -9.29 7.30 -14.64
N GLU A 21 -9.65 8.11 -13.63
CA GLU A 21 -11.01 8.60 -13.42
C GLU A 21 -11.41 9.70 -14.41
N ASP A 22 -10.46 10.51 -14.88
CA ASP A 22 -10.71 11.57 -15.87
C ASP A 22 -11.20 11.02 -17.22
N GLY A 23 -10.87 9.77 -17.55
CA GLY A 23 -11.45 9.04 -18.69
C GLY A 23 -11.03 9.54 -20.09
N GLU A 24 -10.08 10.49 -20.18
CA GLU A 24 -9.57 11.02 -21.45
C GLU A 24 -8.43 10.18 -22.08
N LEU A 25 -8.09 9.04 -21.46
CA LEU A 25 -6.95 8.21 -21.84
C LEU A 25 -7.30 7.21 -22.95
N GLU A 26 -6.34 6.99 -23.85
CA GLU A 26 -6.42 5.86 -24.77
C GLU A 26 -6.28 4.53 -24.01
N LEU A 27 -6.88 3.45 -24.55
CA LEU A 27 -6.90 2.13 -23.90
C LEU A 27 -5.51 1.64 -23.52
N GLU A 28 -4.53 1.82 -24.40
CA GLU A 28 -3.16 1.36 -24.15
C GLU A 28 -2.50 2.13 -23.00
N GLU A 29 -2.79 3.42 -22.87
CA GLU A 29 -2.28 4.26 -21.79
C GLU A 29 -2.98 3.95 -20.46
N ALA A 30 -4.30 3.75 -20.48
CA ALA A 30 -5.07 3.30 -19.33
C ALA A 30 -4.54 1.96 -18.78
N LEU A 31 -4.21 1.00 -19.66
CA LEU A 31 -3.62 -0.28 -19.26
C LEU A 31 -2.24 -0.10 -18.61
N ARG A 32 -1.38 0.77 -19.16
CA ARG A 32 -0.06 1.06 -18.57
C ARG A 32 -0.17 1.71 -17.19
N LEU A 33 -1.05 2.69 -17.03
CA LEU A 33 -1.28 3.36 -15.74
C LEU A 33 -1.89 2.40 -14.71
N PHE A 34 -2.78 1.50 -15.14
CA PHE A 34 -3.33 0.47 -14.28
C PHE A 34 -2.24 -0.50 -13.78
N GLU A 35 -1.36 -0.99 -14.66
CA GLU A 35 -0.24 -1.86 -14.28
C GLU A 35 0.74 -1.16 -13.32
N GLU A 36 0.99 0.14 -13.51
CA GLU A 36 1.76 0.96 -12.57
C GLU A 36 1.05 1.05 -11.21
N GLY A 37 -0.25 1.35 -11.21
CA GLY A 37 -1.08 1.46 -10.01
C GLY A 37 -1.11 0.17 -9.20
N VAL A 38 -1.25 -1.00 -9.84
CA VAL A 38 -1.20 -2.30 -9.17
C VAL A 38 0.16 -2.54 -8.49
N ARG A 39 1.27 -2.17 -9.15
CA ARG A 39 2.61 -2.30 -8.57
C ARG A 39 2.80 -1.39 -7.36
N LEU A 40 2.36 -0.14 -7.46
CA LEU A 40 2.44 0.84 -6.36
C LEU A 40 1.57 0.43 -5.18
N SER A 41 0.34 -0.03 -5.43
CA SER A 41 -0.57 -0.53 -4.39
C SER A 41 0.05 -1.70 -3.61
N ARG A 42 0.63 -2.68 -4.30
CA ARG A 42 1.35 -3.80 -3.66
C ARG A 42 2.55 -3.33 -2.85
N TYR A 43 3.31 -2.36 -3.36
CA TYR A 43 4.44 -1.78 -2.64
C TYR A 43 3.97 -1.10 -1.34
N CYS A 44 2.95 -0.25 -1.41
CA CYS A 44 2.39 0.42 -0.23
C CYS A 44 1.89 -0.57 0.83
N GLN A 45 1.19 -1.65 0.41
CA GLN A 45 0.74 -2.71 1.33
C GLN A 45 1.92 -3.40 2.03
N GLN A 46 3.00 -3.69 1.30
CA GLN A 46 4.19 -4.32 1.87
C GLN A 46 4.88 -3.42 2.89
N GLU A 47 5.02 -2.12 2.59
CA GLU A 47 5.61 -1.16 3.52
C GLU A 47 4.77 -1.02 4.80
N LEU A 48 3.43 -0.96 4.67
CA LEU A 48 2.52 -0.93 5.83
C LEU A 48 2.64 -2.19 6.67
N LYS A 49 2.66 -3.38 6.04
CA LYS A 49 2.84 -4.66 6.74
C LYS A 49 4.18 -4.74 7.47
N ALA A 50 5.24 -4.23 6.84
CA ALA A 50 6.55 -4.16 7.46
C ALA A 50 6.61 -3.17 8.64
N ALA A 51 5.88 -2.04 8.55
CA ALA A 51 5.75 -1.09 9.64
C ALA A 51 4.96 -1.68 10.82
N ASP A 52 3.82 -2.32 10.54
CA ASP A 52 2.99 -2.97 11.55
C ASP A 52 3.77 -4.05 12.32
N GLY A 53 4.46 -4.93 11.60
CA GLY A 53 5.31 -5.95 12.24
C GLY A 53 6.46 -5.37 13.09
N LYS A 54 6.96 -4.16 12.80
CA LYS A 54 7.94 -3.47 13.66
C LYS A 54 7.28 -2.94 14.92
N VAL A 55 6.09 -2.35 14.80
CA VAL A 55 5.30 -1.86 15.95
C VAL A 55 4.95 -3.01 16.87
N GLN A 56 4.43 -4.13 16.33
CA GLN A 56 4.12 -5.33 17.09
C GLN A 56 5.31 -5.83 17.92
N LYS A 57 6.50 -5.93 17.32
CA LYS A 57 7.72 -6.36 18.03
C LYS A 57 8.14 -5.41 19.15
N LEU A 58 8.00 -4.10 18.94
CA LEU A 58 8.32 -3.09 19.94
C LEU A 58 7.35 -3.17 21.12
N VAL A 59 6.04 -3.32 20.85
CA VAL A 59 5.00 -3.47 21.88
C VAL A 59 5.18 -4.77 22.65
N GLN A 60 5.43 -5.90 21.99
CA GLN A 60 5.72 -7.19 22.66
C GLN A 60 6.90 -7.10 23.62
N THR A 61 7.95 -6.34 23.24
CA THR A 61 9.13 -6.13 24.09
C THR A 61 8.84 -5.26 25.31
N LEU A 62 7.85 -4.37 25.23
CA LEU A 62 7.51 -3.43 26.29
C LEU A 62 6.51 -4.00 27.31
N GLU A 63 5.55 -4.83 26.90
CA GLU A 63 4.44 -5.21 27.80
C GLU A 63 4.14 -6.71 27.94
N GLY A 64 4.69 -7.61 27.12
CA GLY A 64 4.44 -9.05 27.26
C GLY A 64 2.96 -9.44 27.09
N ASP A 65 2.64 -9.99 25.92
CA ASP A 65 1.31 -10.38 25.43
C ASP A 65 0.36 -9.23 25.04
N LEU A 66 0.33 -8.96 23.73
CA LEU A 66 -0.86 -8.44 23.06
C LEU A 66 -1.03 -9.19 21.74
N GLU A 67 -2.18 -9.84 21.58
CA GLU A 67 -2.67 -10.33 20.29
C GLU A 67 -3.32 -9.16 19.55
N LEU A 68 -2.73 -8.76 18.43
CA LEU A 68 -3.40 -7.91 17.44
C LEU A 68 -3.91 -8.83 16.34
N VAL A 69 -5.24 -8.84 16.18
CA VAL A 69 -5.93 -9.58 15.11
C VAL A 69 -5.57 -8.92 13.78
N ASP A 70 -5.09 -9.71 12.82
CA ASP A 70 -4.80 -9.25 11.47
C ASP A 70 -6.05 -8.58 10.89
N CYS A 71 -5.91 -7.37 10.34
CA CYS A 71 -7.07 -6.66 9.74
C CYS A 71 -7.68 -7.42 8.54
N GLU A 72 -6.96 -8.38 7.96
CA GLU A 72 -7.48 -9.31 6.96
C GLU A 72 -8.54 -10.26 7.55
N GLU A 73 -8.41 -10.67 8.82
CA GLU A 73 -9.40 -11.55 9.49
C GLU A 73 -10.71 -10.80 9.83
N LEU A 74 -10.69 -9.47 9.94
CA LEU A 74 -11.89 -8.66 10.21
C LEU A 74 -12.78 -8.45 8.97
N LEU A 75 -12.28 -8.73 7.77
CA LEU A 75 -13.00 -8.55 6.51
C LEU A 75 -13.64 -9.85 5.98
N GLU A 76 -13.35 -11.00 6.61
CA GLU A 76 -13.95 -12.30 6.27
C GLU A 76 -15.26 -12.59 7.04
N GLY A 77 -15.77 -11.62 7.82
CA GLY A 77 -17.00 -11.71 8.62
C GLY A 77 -18.23 -11.07 8.00
#